data_AF-A0A9J6GAY6-F1
#
_entry.id   AF-A0A9J6GAY6-F1
#
_cell.length_a   1.000
_cell.length_b   1.000
_cell.length_c   1.000
_cell.angle_alpha   90.00
_cell.angle_beta   90.00
_cell.angle_gamma   90.00
#
_symmetry.space_group_name_H-M   'P 1'
#
loop_
_entity.id
_entity.type
_entity.pdbx_description
1 polymer ?
#
loop_
_entity_poly.entity_id
_entity_poly.type
_entity_poly.pdbx_seq_one_letter_code
_entity_poly.pdbx_strand_id
1 'polypeptide(L)'
;MKRKVDLLEQEVKLLHDKNVLREKSTHAKAWGYHKIAGSSEKVSYYTGLPNEQVFLWVVSVFAHSAQCVPSQGLSQEDQVLLVLMRQRLDIHLCFLADLFDIGKNSASKLFETVLTVLVAELKKLIVWPDDISFNAWLPEAFRTKFSRVKGHH
;
A
#
# COMPACT_ATOMS: atom_id res chain seq x y z
N MET A 1 -25.25 18.94 -49.63
CA MET A 1 -25.86 17.99 -48.67
C MET A 1 -24.83 16.99 -48.14
N LYS A 2 -24.13 16.23 -49.00
CA LYS A 2 -23.08 15.27 -48.60
C LYS A 2 -22.05 15.79 -47.58
N ARG A 3 -21.39 16.94 -47.85
CA ARG A 3 -20.41 17.52 -46.90
C ARG A 3 -20.91 17.76 -45.48
N LYS A 4 -22.19 18.11 -45.31
CA LYS A 4 -22.76 18.31 -43.97
C LYS A 4 -22.98 16.98 -43.26
N VAL A 5 -23.34 15.93 -43.99
CA VAL A 5 -23.47 14.58 -43.47
C VAL A 5 -22.10 14.04 -43.05
N ASP A 6 -21.08 14.19 -43.90
CA ASP A 6 -19.72 13.74 -43.62
C ASP A 6 -19.13 14.43 -42.36
N LEU A 7 -19.40 15.74 -42.19
CA LEU A 7 -18.98 16.50 -41.01
C LEU A 7 -19.68 16.01 -39.73
N LEU A 8 -20.97 15.70 -39.81
CA LEU A 8 -21.74 15.20 -38.67
C LEU A 8 -21.29 13.80 -38.25
N GLU A 9 -20.99 12.93 -39.21
CA GLU A 9 -20.44 11.59 -38.94
C GLU A 9 -19.06 11.68 -38.23
N GLN A 10 -18.22 12.63 -38.66
CA GLN A 10 -16.94 12.88 -38.02
C GLN A 10 -17.09 13.37 -36.56
N GLU A 11 -18.04 14.28 -36.31
CA GLU A 11 -18.34 14.80 -34.97
C GLU A 11 -18.85 13.69 -34.04
N VAL A 12 -19.78 12.85 -34.50
CA VAL A 12 -20.32 11.71 -33.72
C VAL A 12 -19.21 10.74 -33.33
N LYS A 13 -18.29 10.44 -34.25
CA LYS A 13 -17.15 9.57 -33.98
C LYS A 13 -16.23 10.17 -32.91
N LEU A 14 -15.91 11.45 -33.04
CA LEU A 14 -15.09 12.19 -32.07
C LEU A 14 -15.73 12.22 -30.68
N LEU A 15 -17.04 12.46 -30.60
CA LEU A 15 -17.78 12.47 -29.35
C LEU A 15 -17.84 11.09 -28.70
N HIS A 16 -17.97 10.03 -29.50
CA HIS A 16 -17.91 8.65 -29.02
C HIS A 16 -16.53 8.35 -28.41
N ASP A 17 -15.45 8.66 -29.11
CA ASP A 17 -14.08 8.45 -28.64
C ASP A 17 -13.81 9.24 -27.33
N LYS A 18 -14.27 10.50 -27.25
CA LYS A 18 -14.15 11.33 -26.04
C LYS A 18 -14.95 10.77 -24.86
N ASN A 19 -16.16 10.24 -25.10
CA ASN A 19 -16.95 9.61 -24.05
C ASN A 19 -16.30 8.31 -23.55
N VAL A 20 -15.77 7.47 -24.44
CA VAL A 20 -15.01 6.26 -24.06
C VAL A 20 -13.78 6.62 -23.22
N LEU A 21 -13.05 7.67 -23.59
CA LEU A 21 -11.94 8.21 -22.79
C LEU A 21 -12.38 8.73 -21.43
N ARG A 22 -13.53 9.43 -21.37
CA ARG A 22 -14.09 9.98 -20.12
C ARG A 22 -14.59 8.87 -19.20
N GLU A 23 -15.23 7.84 -19.73
CA GLU A 23 -15.66 6.64 -18.99
C GLU A 23 -14.45 5.90 -18.40
N LYS A 24 -13.39 5.69 -19.19
CA LYS A 24 -12.12 5.13 -18.70
C LYS A 24 -11.48 5.99 -17.59
N SER A 25 -11.63 7.31 -17.66
CA SER A 25 -11.06 8.25 -16.67
C SER A 25 -11.94 8.41 -15.42
N THR A 26 -13.24 8.16 -15.52
CA THR A 26 -14.21 8.27 -14.42
C THR A 26 -14.30 7.00 -13.58
N HIS A 27 -13.92 5.84 -14.13
CA HIS A 27 -13.77 4.58 -13.40
C HIS A 27 -12.33 4.32 -12.92
N ALA A 28 -11.37 5.17 -13.27
CA ALA A 28 -10.04 5.10 -12.66
C ALA A 28 -10.14 5.57 -11.21
N LYS A 29 -9.66 4.76 -10.25
CA LYS A 29 -9.66 5.14 -8.83
C LYS A 29 -9.04 6.52 -8.65
N ALA A 30 -9.74 7.37 -7.91
CA ALA A 30 -9.29 8.74 -7.63
C ALA A 30 -7.92 8.75 -6.93
N TRP A 31 -7.65 7.72 -6.13
CA TRP A 31 -6.40 7.54 -5.40
C TRP A 31 -5.88 6.10 -5.52
N GLY A 32 -4.56 5.96 -5.43
CA GLY A 32 -3.84 4.67 -5.47
C GLY A 32 -2.34 4.88 -5.68
N TYR A 33 -1.59 3.79 -5.72
CA TYR A 33 -0.14 3.79 -5.91
C TYR A 33 0.29 4.58 -7.15
N HIS A 34 -0.50 4.53 -8.22
CA HIS A 34 -0.24 5.28 -9.46
C HIS A 34 -0.07 6.81 -9.25
N LYS A 35 -0.61 7.41 -8.16
CA LYS A 35 -0.45 8.85 -7.84
C LYS A 35 0.90 9.19 -7.21
N ILE A 36 1.57 8.19 -6.63
CA ILE A 36 2.83 8.35 -5.90
C ILE A 36 3.99 7.63 -6.57
N ALA A 37 3.69 6.77 -7.56
CA ALA A 37 4.69 6.05 -8.34
C ALA A 37 5.70 7.01 -9.01
N GLY A 38 6.97 6.62 -9.03
CA GLY A 38 8.09 7.40 -9.53
C GLY A 38 8.57 8.51 -8.57
N SER A 39 8.01 8.61 -7.36
CA SER A 39 8.40 9.63 -6.36
C SER A 39 8.73 9.00 -5.01
N SER A 40 10.01 8.75 -4.77
CA SER A 40 10.50 8.24 -3.49
C SER A 40 10.13 9.12 -2.30
N GLU A 41 10.04 10.44 -2.49
CA GLU A 41 9.58 11.37 -1.44
C GLU A 41 8.13 11.09 -1.04
N LYS A 42 7.22 10.97 -2.01
CA LYS A 42 5.81 10.64 -1.74
C LYS A 42 5.69 9.25 -1.13
N VAL A 43 6.38 8.26 -1.69
CA VAL A 43 6.39 6.90 -1.12
C VAL A 43 6.84 6.95 0.34
N SER A 44 7.91 7.68 0.65
CA SER A 44 8.40 7.81 2.02
C SER A 44 7.42 8.50 2.95
N TYR A 45 6.79 9.58 2.48
CA TYR A 45 5.75 10.27 3.24
C TYR A 45 4.58 9.34 3.60
N TYR A 46 4.02 8.63 2.61
CA TYR A 46 2.82 7.81 2.81
C TYR A 46 3.07 6.47 3.48
N THR A 47 4.24 5.86 3.28
CA THR A 47 4.52 4.48 3.74
C THR A 47 5.53 4.41 4.89
N GLY A 48 6.34 5.46 5.08
CA GLY A 48 7.48 5.44 5.99
C GLY A 48 8.70 4.69 5.46
N LEU A 49 8.62 4.09 4.27
CA LEU A 49 9.74 3.40 3.64
C LEU A 49 10.72 4.40 3.03
N PRO A 50 12.02 4.07 2.91
CA PRO A 50 13.02 5.04 2.48
C PRO A 50 12.87 5.46 1.01
N ASN A 51 12.35 4.59 0.15
CA ASN A 51 12.18 4.85 -1.28
C ASN A 51 11.19 3.87 -1.93
N GLU A 52 10.91 4.11 -3.21
CA GLU A 52 10.02 3.28 -4.02
C GLU A 52 10.51 1.84 -4.19
N GLN A 53 11.82 1.61 -4.33
CA GLN A 53 12.36 0.26 -4.53
C GLN A 53 12.10 -0.63 -3.31
N VAL A 54 12.25 -0.09 -2.10
CA VAL A 54 11.92 -0.83 -0.87
C VAL A 54 10.42 -1.09 -0.78
N PHE A 55 9.57 -0.14 -1.18
CA PHE A 55 8.13 -0.38 -1.25
C PHE A 55 7.78 -1.52 -2.20
N LEU A 56 8.30 -1.50 -3.43
CA LEU A 56 8.05 -2.55 -4.42
C LEU A 56 8.60 -3.92 -3.97
N TRP A 57 9.70 -3.93 -3.22
CA TRP A 57 10.21 -5.14 -2.59
C TRP A 57 9.25 -5.68 -1.52
N VAL A 58 8.66 -4.82 -0.68
CA VAL A 58 7.62 -5.26 0.29
C VAL A 58 6.39 -5.79 -0.46
N VAL A 59 5.99 -5.15 -1.56
CA VAL A 59 4.90 -5.64 -2.41
C VAL A 59 5.22 -7.01 -3.00
N SER A 60 6.46 -7.27 -3.44
CA SER A 60 6.83 -8.58 -3.99
C SER A 60 6.86 -9.68 -2.92
N VAL A 61 7.32 -9.36 -1.71
CA VAL A 61 7.24 -10.26 -0.54
C VAL A 61 5.79 -10.59 -0.22
N PHE A 62 4.92 -9.58 -0.18
CA PHE A 62 3.48 -9.78 0.01
C PHE A 62 2.89 -10.64 -1.11
N ALA A 63 3.17 -10.34 -2.38
CA ALA A 63 2.66 -11.06 -3.54
C ALA A 63 3.02 -12.55 -3.51
N HIS A 64 4.23 -12.89 -3.04
CA HIS A 64 4.67 -14.26 -2.89
C HIS A 64 3.84 -15.03 -1.85
N SER A 65 3.56 -14.41 -0.71
CA SER A 65 2.84 -15.04 0.41
C SER A 65 1.31 -14.88 0.34
N ALA A 66 0.79 -14.00 -0.50
CA ALA A 66 -0.62 -13.62 -0.57
C ALA A 66 -1.40 -14.30 -1.73
N GLN A 67 -0.94 -15.46 -2.21
CA GLN A 67 -1.57 -16.18 -3.34
C GLN A 67 -3.07 -16.47 -3.14
N CYS A 68 -3.54 -16.53 -1.88
CA CYS A 68 -4.93 -16.76 -1.52
C CYS A 68 -5.68 -15.51 -1.03
N VAL A 69 -5.04 -14.34 -0.99
CA VAL A 69 -5.69 -13.11 -0.50
C VAL A 69 -6.55 -12.54 -1.64
N PRO A 70 -7.87 -12.43 -1.46
CA PRO A 70 -8.73 -11.86 -2.49
C PRO A 70 -8.40 -10.38 -2.66
N SER A 71 -8.29 -9.94 -3.92
CA SER A 71 -7.85 -8.57 -4.24
C SER A 71 -8.76 -7.47 -3.70
N GLN A 72 -10.03 -7.80 -3.35
CA GLN A 72 -11.07 -6.84 -2.97
C GLN A 72 -11.20 -5.67 -3.97
N GLY A 73 -10.84 -5.90 -5.24
CA GLY A 73 -10.82 -4.87 -6.27
C GLY A 73 -9.61 -3.93 -6.24
N LEU A 74 -8.60 -4.17 -5.40
CA LEU A 74 -7.35 -3.39 -5.28
C LEU A 74 -6.16 -4.16 -5.84
N SER A 75 -5.21 -3.45 -6.45
CA SER A 75 -3.92 -4.03 -6.82
C SER A 75 -3.11 -4.40 -5.57
N GLN A 76 -2.07 -5.21 -5.71
CA GLN A 76 -1.23 -5.59 -4.57
C GLN A 76 -0.49 -4.37 -3.99
N GLU A 77 -0.07 -3.45 -4.84
CA GLU A 77 0.52 -2.17 -4.45
C GLU A 77 -0.47 -1.36 -3.61
N ASP A 78 -1.72 -1.22 -4.06
CA ASP A 78 -2.74 -0.47 -3.33
C ASP A 78 -3.10 -1.12 -1.98
N GLN A 79 -3.15 -2.46 -1.94
CA GLN A 79 -3.40 -3.21 -0.70
C GLN A 79 -2.32 -2.94 0.35
N VAL A 80 -1.04 -3.07 -0.05
CA VAL A 80 0.10 -2.81 0.83
C VAL A 80 0.16 -1.32 1.19
N LEU A 81 -0.06 -0.43 0.23
CA LEU A 81 -0.07 1.02 0.45
C LEU A 81 -1.12 1.43 1.48
N LEU A 82 -2.33 0.88 1.42
CA LEU A 82 -3.40 1.17 2.38
C LEU A 82 -2.97 0.80 3.81
N VAL A 83 -2.41 -0.39 4.01
CA VAL A 83 -1.95 -0.85 5.32
C VAL A 83 -0.81 0.01 5.84
N LEU A 84 0.18 0.32 5.00
CA LEU A 84 1.31 1.16 5.40
C LEU A 84 0.89 2.60 5.68
N MET A 85 -0.05 3.17 4.91
CA MET A 85 -0.63 4.49 5.19
C MET A 85 -1.35 4.52 6.55
N ARG A 86 -2.14 3.48 6.87
CA ARG A 86 -2.78 3.36 8.19
C ARG A 86 -1.74 3.38 9.31
N GLN A 87 -0.65 2.63 9.17
CA GLN A 87 0.39 2.54 10.20
C GLN A 87 1.24 3.82 10.29
N ARG A 88 1.59 4.43 9.16
CA ARG A 88 2.50 5.57 9.10
C ARG A 88 1.84 6.89 9.50
N LEU A 89 0.59 7.09 9.09
CA LEU A 89 -0.13 8.36 9.21
C LEU A 89 -1.26 8.32 10.24
N ASP A 90 -1.52 7.16 10.85
CA ASP A 90 -2.62 6.93 11.79
C ASP A 90 -4.00 7.37 11.24
N ILE A 91 -4.22 7.19 9.93
CA ILE A 91 -5.48 7.56 9.26
C ILE A 91 -6.57 6.54 9.55
N HIS A 92 -7.79 6.95 9.85
CA HIS A 92 -8.89 6.02 10.11
C HIS A 92 -9.28 5.17 8.88
N LEU A 93 -9.61 3.88 9.09
CA LEU A 93 -9.96 2.95 8.00
C LEU A 93 -11.18 3.38 7.17
N CYS A 94 -12.17 4.05 7.78
CA CYS A 94 -13.29 4.64 7.03
C CYS A 94 -12.81 5.63 5.95
N PHE A 95 -11.85 6.50 6.29
CA PHE A 95 -11.34 7.47 5.33
C PHE A 95 -10.50 6.79 4.25
N LEU A 96 -9.71 5.78 4.61
CA LEU A 96 -8.98 4.97 3.62
C LEU A 96 -9.93 4.21 2.69
N ALA A 97 -11.07 3.73 3.20
CA ALA A 97 -12.08 3.07 2.40
C ALA A 97 -12.64 4.02 1.32
N ASP A 98 -12.99 5.25 1.71
CA ASP A 98 -13.45 6.29 0.79
C ASP A 98 -12.35 6.69 -0.20
N LEU A 99 -11.09 6.78 0.26
CA LEU A 99 -9.94 7.17 -0.55
C LEU A 99 -9.63 6.14 -1.65
N PHE A 100 -9.66 4.85 -1.32
CA PHE A 100 -9.34 3.75 -2.24
C PHE A 100 -10.58 3.19 -2.98
N ASP A 101 -11.74 3.83 -2.80
CA ASP A 101 -13.02 3.46 -3.40
C ASP A 101 -13.41 1.99 -3.10
N ILE A 102 -13.34 1.61 -1.82
CA ILE A 102 -13.76 0.30 -1.32
C ILE A 102 -14.73 0.44 -0.15
N GLY A 103 -15.54 -0.60 0.09
CA GLY A 103 -16.44 -0.62 1.25
C GLY A 103 -15.69 -0.64 2.59
N LYS A 104 -16.23 0.01 3.62
CA LYS A 104 -15.64 0.04 4.99
C LYS A 104 -15.33 -1.36 5.53
N ASN A 105 -16.25 -2.30 5.36
CA ASN A 105 -16.06 -3.69 5.78
C ASN A 105 -14.93 -4.37 5.00
N SER A 106 -14.81 -4.07 3.70
CA SER A 106 -13.72 -4.56 2.86
C SER A 106 -12.38 -3.98 3.30
N ALA A 107 -12.33 -2.68 3.65
CA ALA A 107 -11.12 -2.03 4.15
C ALA A 107 -10.64 -2.67 5.47
N SER A 108 -11.55 -2.95 6.40
CA SER A 108 -11.20 -3.62 7.66
C SER A 108 -10.65 -5.03 7.44
N LYS A 109 -11.35 -5.85 6.64
CA LYS A 109 -10.91 -7.21 6.32
C LYS A 109 -9.57 -7.22 5.58
N LEU A 110 -9.40 -6.32 4.62
CA LEU A 110 -8.17 -6.16 3.87
C LEU A 110 -7.04 -5.76 4.80
N PHE A 111 -7.26 -4.78 5.68
CA PHE A 111 -6.25 -4.34 6.64
C PHE A 111 -5.78 -5.50 7.51
N GLU A 112 -6.69 -6.25 8.14
CA GLU A 112 -6.33 -7.39 8.98
C GLU A 112 -5.60 -8.50 8.20
N THR A 113 -6.09 -8.83 7.01
CA THR A 113 -5.52 -9.90 6.18
C THR A 113 -4.12 -9.54 5.70
N VAL A 114 -3.96 -8.36 5.10
CA VAL A 114 -2.69 -7.88 4.56
C VAL A 114 -1.68 -7.65 5.69
N LEU A 115 -2.10 -7.04 6.80
CA LEU A 115 -1.23 -6.84 7.96
C LEU A 115 -0.73 -8.17 8.53
N THR A 116 -1.58 -9.19 8.62
CA THR A 116 -1.19 -10.53 9.11
C THR A 116 -0.09 -11.14 8.24
N VAL A 117 -0.24 -11.08 6.91
CA VAL A 117 0.77 -11.57 5.97
C VAL A 117 2.07 -10.77 6.09
N LEU A 118 1.98 -9.44 6.10
CA LEU A 118 3.15 -8.57 6.24
C LEU A 118 3.90 -8.80 7.55
N VAL A 119 3.20 -8.97 8.68
CA VAL A 119 3.84 -9.27 9.97
C VAL A 119 4.56 -10.62 9.91
N ALA A 120 3.95 -11.65 9.33
CA ALA A 120 4.56 -12.96 9.22
C ALA A 120 5.86 -12.93 8.40
N GLU A 121 5.88 -12.16 7.32
CA GLU A 121 7.05 -12.04 6.44
C GLU A 121 8.12 -11.09 6.99
N LEU A 122 7.73 -9.89 7.42
CA LEU A 122 8.67 -8.86 7.85
C LEU A 122 9.29 -9.17 9.22
N LYS A 123 8.62 -9.95 10.09
CA LYS A 123 9.20 -10.39 11.36
C LYS A 123 10.48 -11.21 11.15
N LYS A 124 10.61 -11.93 10.03
CA LYS A 124 11.80 -12.72 9.69
C LYS A 124 13.04 -11.84 9.44
N LEU A 125 12.84 -10.54 9.16
CA LEU A 125 13.90 -9.57 8.93
C LEU A 125 14.40 -8.94 10.23
N ILE A 126 13.67 -9.10 11.34
CA ILE A 126 14.04 -8.55 12.63
C ILE A 126 15.13 -9.45 13.21
N VAL A 127 16.37 -8.99 13.12
CA VAL A 127 17.50 -9.61 13.82
C VAL A 127 17.53 -9.05 15.23
N TRP A 128 17.20 -9.88 16.22
CA TRP A 128 17.39 -9.54 17.62
C TRP A 128 18.87 -9.69 18.00
N PRO A 129 19.44 -8.74 18.78
CA PRO A 129 20.81 -8.87 19.26
C PRO A 129 20.91 -10.08 20.20
N ASP A 130 22.07 -10.75 20.18
CA ASP A 130 22.38 -11.79 21.14
C ASP A 130 22.50 -11.23 22.57
N ASP A 131 22.42 -12.13 23.56
CA ASP A 131 22.44 -11.76 24.97
C ASP A 131 23.69 -10.94 25.36
N ILE A 132 24.83 -11.22 24.75
CA ILE A 132 26.09 -10.53 25.06
C ILE A 132 26.03 -9.11 24.53
N SER A 133 25.68 -8.94 23.25
CA SER A 133 25.51 -7.63 22.62
C SER A 133 24.43 -6.79 23.30
N PHE A 134 23.30 -7.40 23.68
CA PHE A 134 22.22 -6.72 24.38
C PHE A 134 22.67 -6.18 25.74
N ASN A 135 23.34 -7.01 26.56
CA ASN A 135 23.86 -6.59 27.86
C ASN A 135 25.02 -5.58 27.78
N ALA A 136 25.78 -5.58 26.67
CA ALA A 136 26.80 -4.59 26.42
C ALA A 136 26.19 -3.20 26.16
N TRP A 137 25.10 -3.14 25.38
CA TRP A 137 24.43 -1.87 25.04
C TRP A 137 23.40 -1.40 26.07
N LEU A 138 23.03 -2.26 27.03
CA LEU A 138 22.08 -1.91 28.08
C LEU A 138 22.67 -0.79 28.98
N PRO A 139 22.04 0.40 29.05
CA PRO A 139 22.54 1.47 29.92
C PRO A 139 22.52 1.06 31.39
N GLU A 140 23.46 1.56 32.18
CA GLU A 140 23.67 1.18 33.58
C GLU A 140 22.38 1.24 34.41
N ALA A 141 21.59 2.31 34.23
CA ALA A 141 20.32 2.54 34.91
C ALA A 141 19.26 1.45 34.66
N PHE A 142 19.39 0.68 33.58
CA PHE A 142 18.46 -0.36 33.17
C PHE A 142 18.95 -1.78 33.48
N ARG A 143 20.24 -1.97 33.81
CA ARG A 143 20.82 -3.29 34.11
C ARG A 143 20.14 -4.00 35.27
N THR A 144 19.80 -3.28 36.34
CA THR A 144 19.11 -3.86 37.51
C THR A 144 17.72 -4.37 37.18
N LYS A 145 17.01 -3.71 36.26
CA LYS A 145 15.63 -4.04 35.88
C LYS A 145 15.55 -5.08 34.75
N PHE A 146 16.51 -5.10 33.83
CA PHE A 146 16.45 -5.88 32.60
C PHE A 146 17.59 -6.91 32.43
N SER A 147 18.34 -7.21 33.50
CA SER A 147 19.42 -8.23 33.51
C SER A 147 19.01 -9.65 33.11
N ARG A 148 17.70 -9.93 32.99
CA ARG A 148 17.15 -11.25 32.64
C ARG A 148 16.51 -11.30 31.26
N VAL A 149 16.50 -10.21 30.50
CA VAL A 149 15.96 -10.22 29.14
C VAL A 149 16.90 -11.00 28.26
N LYS A 150 16.40 -12.10 27.69
CA LYS A 150 17.14 -12.91 26.72
C LYS A 150 16.72 -12.50 25.31
N GLY A 151 17.68 -12.37 24.41
CA GLY A 151 17.44 -12.31 22.97
C GLY A 151 16.78 -13.60 22.54
N HIS A 152 15.60 -13.49 21.93
CA HIS A 152 14.97 -14.64 21.29
C HIS A 152 15.77 -14.95 20.01
N HIS A 153 16.46 -16.09 20.02
CA HIS A 153 17.06 -16.72 18.83
C HIS A 153 16.01 -17.50 18.04
#